data_AF-A0A2G6D6B1-F1
#
_entry.id   AF-A0A2G6D6B1-F1
#
_cell.length_a   1.000
_cell.length_b   1.000
_cell.length_c   1.000
_cell.angle_alpha   90.00
_cell.angle_beta   90.00
_cell.angle_gamma   90.00
#
_symmetry.space_group_name_H-M   'P 1'
#
loop_
_entity.id
_entity.type
_entity.pdbx_description
1 polymer ?
#
loop_
_entity_poly.entity_id
_entity_poly.type
_entity_poly.pdbx_seq_one_letter_code
_entity_poly.pdbx_strand_id
1 'polypeptide(L)'
;MKASKLSLLALAAAFNIFLTGCNDDGRVLSNSSKASAKPSSLSTFLSLHEQFCEKEFKNRDALVQALEKDKRFRPAAGFMGVYETTINKISYAVSPEIDGCTTDVMVQNETTGKLLFSYDEVNAALINHGYRVLGAETTRKDIGANRQEVTIRERTFMSPAGEVTNLDYPSDRPDKYYTTLFAKKFPATGAPASLSLK
;
A
#
# COMPACT_ATOMS: atom_id res chain seq x y z
N MET A 1 -14.02 46.93 -36.58
CA MET A 1 -13.43 46.30 -35.37
C MET A 1 -14.14 46.85 -34.15
N LYS A 2 -14.51 45.92 -33.25
CA LYS A 2 -14.94 46.05 -31.85
C LYS A 2 -16.27 46.76 -31.53
N ALA A 3 -17.12 45.93 -30.94
CA ALA A 3 -18.46 46.15 -30.48
C ALA A 3 -18.53 46.90 -29.15
N SER A 4 -19.68 47.53 -28.96
CA SER A 4 -20.24 48.10 -27.74
C SER A 4 -20.25 47.13 -26.55
N LYS A 5 -20.31 47.70 -25.34
CA LYS A 5 -21.43 47.48 -24.40
C LYS A 5 -21.33 48.45 -23.22
N LEU A 6 -22.37 49.26 -23.09
CA LEU A 6 -22.70 50.01 -21.89
C LEU A 6 -23.46 49.11 -20.90
N SER A 7 -23.22 49.44 -19.64
CA SER A 7 -23.84 49.02 -18.37
C SER A 7 -25.38 48.96 -18.39
N LEU A 8 -25.97 48.16 -17.50
CA LEU A 8 -26.73 48.66 -16.33
C LEU A 8 -27.59 47.58 -15.65
N LEU A 9 -27.67 47.75 -14.32
CA LEU A 9 -28.80 47.52 -13.42
C LEU A 9 -29.08 46.11 -12.86
N ALA A 10 -28.87 46.04 -11.54
CA ALA A 10 -29.51 45.13 -10.62
C ALA A 10 -31.01 45.47 -10.44
N LEU A 11 -31.82 44.45 -10.15
CA LEU A 11 -33.03 44.59 -9.34
C LEU A 11 -33.38 43.25 -8.67
N ALA A 12 -33.70 43.30 -7.38
CA ALA A 12 -34.03 42.17 -6.51
C ALA A 12 -35.54 41.87 -6.48
N ALA A 13 -35.89 40.65 -6.07
CA ALA A 13 -37.15 40.14 -5.46
C ALA A 13 -37.51 38.77 -6.09
N ALA A 14 -38.16 37.80 -5.45
CA ALA A 14 -38.52 37.44 -4.08
C ALA A 14 -39.09 36.01 -4.17
N PHE A 15 -38.96 35.25 -3.08
CA PHE A 15 -39.69 34.04 -2.67
C PHE A 15 -40.72 33.39 -3.61
N ASN A 16 -40.55 32.08 -3.81
CA ASN A 16 -41.65 31.12 -3.72
C ASN A 16 -41.15 29.83 -3.06
N ILE A 17 -41.48 29.68 -1.76
CA ILE A 17 -41.46 28.39 -1.07
C ILE A 17 -42.81 27.75 -1.35
N PHE A 18 -42.84 26.70 -2.15
CA PHE A 18 -43.98 25.80 -2.21
C PHE A 18 -43.71 24.59 -1.32
N LEU A 19 -44.33 24.60 -0.14
CA LEU A 19 -44.60 23.40 0.64
C LEU A 19 -46.01 22.93 0.25
N THR A 20 -46.08 21.86 -0.52
CA THR A 20 -47.29 21.02 -0.65
C THR A 20 -46.87 19.59 -0.40
N GLY A 21 -47.28 19.05 0.75
CA GLY A 21 -47.28 17.61 1.00
C GLY A 21 -48.65 17.04 0.64
N CYS A 22 -48.64 15.86 0.00
CA CYS A 22 -49.65 14.81 0.17
C CYS A 22 -49.09 13.51 -0.45
N ASN A 23 -49.14 12.45 0.35
CA ASN A 23 -48.86 11.05 0.03
C ASN A 23 -49.48 10.59 -1.29
N ASP A 24 -48.70 9.85 -2.09
CA ASP A 24 -49.11 8.52 -2.57
C ASP A 24 -47.85 7.70 -2.96
N ASP A 25 -47.96 6.38 -2.83
CA ASP A 25 -46.87 5.44 -2.67
C ASP A 25 -46.01 5.27 -3.94
N GLY A 26 -44.76 5.71 -3.82
CA GLY A 26 -43.75 5.53 -4.86
C GLY A 26 -42.36 5.51 -4.25
N ARG A 27 -42.09 4.55 -3.36
CA ARG A 27 -40.71 4.22 -2.95
C ARG A 27 -39.93 3.73 -4.17
N VAL A 28 -39.43 4.66 -4.98
CA VAL A 28 -38.21 4.42 -5.74
C VAL A 28 -37.11 4.33 -4.70
N LEU A 29 -36.92 3.12 -4.17
CA LEU A 29 -35.68 2.72 -3.53
C LEU A 29 -34.62 2.87 -4.62
N SER A 30 -33.99 4.04 -4.66
CA SER A 30 -32.66 4.19 -5.25
C SER A 30 -31.73 3.31 -4.42
N ASN A 31 -31.73 2.02 -4.72
CA ASN A 31 -30.59 1.16 -4.49
C ASN A 31 -29.48 1.69 -5.40
N SER A 32 -28.85 2.78 -4.96
CA SER A 32 -27.45 3.02 -5.25
C SER A 32 -26.69 1.91 -4.57
N SER A 33 -26.72 0.73 -5.18
CA SER A 33 -25.73 -0.30 -4.98
C SER A 33 -24.40 0.42 -5.16
N LYS A 34 -23.74 0.79 -4.07
CA LYS A 34 -22.32 1.11 -4.08
C LYS A 34 -21.67 -0.14 -4.64
N ALA A 35 -21.49 -0.20 -5.96
CA ALA A 35 -20.59 -1.13 -6.57
C ALA A 35 -19.28 -0.88 -5.83
N SER A 36 -18.91 -1.79 -4.94
CA SER A 36 -17.68 -1.71 -4.20
C SER A 36 -16.59 -1.64 -5.26
N ALA A 37 -16.05 -0.45 -5.50
CA ALA A 37 -14.98 -0.27 -6.45
C ALA A 37 -13.89 -1.27 -6.06
N LYS A 38 -13.42 -2.06 -7.02
CA LYS A 38 -12.34 -3.01 -6.75
C LYS A 38 -11.18 -2.21 -6.15
N PRO A 39 -10.61 -2.65 -5.01
CA PRO A 39 -9.48 -1.95 -4.43
C PRO A 39 -8.36 -1.86 -5.46
N SER A 40 -7.69 -0.71 -5.53
CA SER A 40 -6.55 -0.54 -6.42
C SER A 40 -5.40 -1.44 -5.96
N SER A 41 -4.45 -1.70 -6.85
CA SER A 41 -3.29 -2.51 -6.50
C SER A 41 -2.47 -1.87 -5.38
N LEU A 42 -2.39 -0.53 -5.36
CA LEU A 42 -1.75 0.24 -4.31
C LEU A 42 -2.51 0.13 -2.98
N SER A 43 -3.83 0.30 -2.97
CA SER A 43 -4.60 0.16 -1.72
C SER A 43 -4.52 -1.26 -1.18
N THR A 44 -4.48 -2.27 -2.06
CA THR A 44 -4.30 -3.67 -1.66
C THR A 44 -2.93 -3.90 -1.03
N PHE A 45 -1.87 -3.39 -1.67
CA PHE A 45 -0.50 -3.47 -1.15
C PHE A 45 -0.39 -2.86 0.26
N LEU A 46 -0.88 -1.64 0.44
CA LEU A 46 -0.86 -0.96 1.73
C LEU A 46 -1.73 -1.66 2.78
N SER A 47 -2.92 -2.15 2.39
CA SER A 47 -3.81 -2.86 3.32
C SER A 47 -3.20 -4.16 3.83
N LEU A 48 -2.48 -4.90 2.98
CA LEU A 48 -1.77 -6.11 3.40
C LEU A 48 -0.63 -5.78 4.36
N HIS A 49 0.14 -4.73 4.05
CA HIS A 49 1.20 -4.25 4.93
C HIS A 49 0.67 -3.83 6.30
N GLU A 50 -0.38 -3.02 6.35
CA GLU A 50 -1.04 -2.63 7.60
C GLU A 50 -1.56 -3.86 8.38
N GLN A 51 -2.27 -4.76 7.68
CA GLN A 51 -2.91 -5.92 8.30
C GLN A 51 -1.92 -6.91 8.93
N PHE A 52 -0.74 -7.08 8.33
CA PHE A 52 0.21 -8.13 8.71
C PHE A 52 1.53 -7.60 9.26
N CYS A 53 2.07 -6.55 8.67
CA CYS A 53 3.35 -5.98 9.05
C CYS A 53 3.24 -4.80 10.02
N GLU A 54 2.08 -4.17 10.21
CA GLU A 54 1.92 -3.10 11.22
C GLU A 54 1.08 -3.53 12.41
N LYS A 55 0.15 -4.46 12.20
CA LYS A 55 -0.63 -5.06 13.28
C LYS A 55 0.26 -5.66 14.38
N GLU A 56 -0.25 -5.66 15.60
CA GLU A 56 0.48 -6.11 16.80
C GLU A 56 0.69 -7.63 16.84
N PHE A 57 1.62 -8.13 16.03
CA PHE A 57 2.24 -9.43 16.25
C PHE A 57 3.43 -9.27 17.19
N LYS A 58 3.38 -9.98 18.33
CA LYS A 58 4.41 -9.86 19.38
C LYS A 58 5.78 -10.45 18.96
N ASN A 59 5.79 -11.33 17.98
CA ASN A 59 6.98 -12.01 17.47
C ASN A 59 6.70 -12.63 16.09
N ARG A 60 7.76 -13.13 15.45
CA ARG A 60 7.74 -13.80 14.15
C ARG A 60 6.78 -15.00 14.10
N ASP A 61 6.79 -15.84 15.13
CA ASP A 61 5.96 -17.05 15.18
C ASP A 61 4.46 -16.73 15.19
N ALA A 62 4.07 -15.65 15.89
CA ALA A 62 2.69 -15.19 15.90
C ALA A 62 2.21 -14.72 14.52
N LEU A 63 3.09 -14.04 13.77
CA LEU A 63 2.81 -13.65 12.39
C LEU A 63 2.71 -14.87 11.46
N VAL A 64 3.64 -15.82 11.58
CA VAL A 64 3.61 -17.10 10.84
C VAL A 64 2.27 -17.82 11.06
N GLN A 65 1.86 -18.00 12.31
CA GLN A 65 0.59 -18.67 12.64
C GLN A 65 -0.62 -17.93 12.08
N ALA A 66 -0.57 -16.59 12.00
CA ALA A 66 -1.66 -15.82 11.42
C ALA A 66 -1.74 -15.98 9.91
N LEU A 67 -0.59 -16.00 9.22
CA LEU A 67 -0.50 -16.24 7.77
C LEU A 67 -0.95 -17.66 7.41
N GLU A 68 -0.58 -18.66 8.21
CA GLU A 68 -0.99 -20.06 8.01
C GLU A 68 -2.50 -20.28 8.23
N LYS A 69 -3.12 -19.49 9.10
CA LYS A 69 -4.57 -19.57 9.38
C LYS A 69 -5.40 -18.77 8.37
N ASP A 70 -4.83 -17.78 7.70
CA ASP A 70 -5.54 -16.97 6.72
C ASP A 70 -5.64 -17.72 5.39
N LYS A 71 -6.85 -18.14 5.04
CA LYS A 71 -7.15 -18.94 3.82
C LYS A 71 -6.80 -18.22 2.51
N ARG A 72 -6.54 -16.90 2.54
CA ARG A 72 -6.09 -16.14 1.37
C ARG A 72 -4.63 -16.42 1.03
N PHE A 73 -3.85 -16.85 2.01
CA PHE A 73 -2.42 -17.08 1.87
C PHE A 73 -2.09 -18.56 1.69
N ARG A 74 -0.98 -18.79 1.00
CA ARG A 74 -0.33 -20.09 0.86
C ARG A 74 1.19 -19.89 0.90
N PRO A 75 1.97 -20.89 1.31
CA PRO A 75 3.42 -20.81 1.16
C PRO A 75 3.81 -20.57 -0.30
N ALA A 76 4.70 -19.61 -0.54
CA ALA A 76 5.21 -19.31 -1.86
C ALA A 76 6.16 -20.43 -2.33
N ALA A 77 5.91 -20.95 -3.53
CA ALA A 77 6.70 -22.06 -4.05
C ALA A 77 8.17 -21.64 -4.25
N GLY A 78 9.09 -22.40 -3.64
CA GLY A 78 10.54 -22.14 -3.76
C GLY A 78 11.10 -21.10 -2.79
N PHE A 79 10.27 -20.51 -1.91
CA PHE A 79 10.70 -19.52 -0.93
C PHE A 79 10.28 -19.95 0.48
N MET A 80 11.27 -20.23 1.34
CA MET A 80 11.01 -20.61 2.72
C MET A 80 10.54 -19.40 3.53
N GLY A 81 9.42 -19.54 4.24
CA GLY A 81 8.90 -18.49 5.12
C GLY A 81 8.22 -17.33 4.40
N VAL A 82 7.98 -17.44 3.09
CA VAL A 82 7.23 -16.44 2.32
C VAL A 82 5.81 -16.95 2.09
N TYR A 83 4.81 -16.10 2.35
CA TYR A 83 3.40 -16.43 2.15
C TYR A 83 2.82 -15.53 1.07
N GLU A 84 2.28 -16.14 0.01
CA GLU A 84 1.71 -15.42 -1.13
C GLU A 84 0.17 -15.46 -1.13
N THR A 85 -0.43 -14.38 -1.63
CA THR A 85 -1.85 -14.30 -1.95
C THR A 85 -2.04 -13.69 -3.34
N THR A 86 -3.09 -14.11 -4.05
CA THR A 86 -3.39 -13.60 -5.39
C THR A 86 -4.69 -12.82 -5.36
N ILE A 87 -4.63 -11.51 -5.61
CA ILE A 87 -5.78 -10.62 -5.64
C ILE A 87 -5.82 -9.93 -7.00
N ASN A 88 -6.96 -10.04 -7.71
CA ASN A 88 -7.11 -9.48 -9.06
C ASN A 88 -5.99 -9.89 -10.03
N LYS A 89 -5.53 -11.16 -9.95
CA LYS A 89 -4.42 -11.73 -10.75
C LYS A 89 -3.03 -11.11 -10.47
N ILE A 90 -2.89 -10.37 -9.39
CA ILE A 90 -1.60 -9.85 -8.92
C ILE A 90 -1.19 -10.67 -7.71
N SER A 91 0.06 -11.13 -7.70
CA SER A 91 0.64 -11.82 -6.55
C SER A 91 1.24 -10.81 -5.58
N TYR A 92 0.87 -10.94 -4.32
CA TYR A 92 1.42 -10.21 -3.19
C TYR A 92 2.02 -11.21 -2.23
N ALA A 93 3.14 -10.86 -1.60
CA ALA A 93 3.72 -11.69 -0.56
C ALA A 93 3.85 -10.95 0.76
N VAL A 94 3.76 -11.70 1.86
CA VAL A 94 4.09 -11.25 3.20
C VAL A 94 5.13 -12.22 3.76
N SER A 95 6.24 -11.69 4.26
CA SER A 95 7.35 -12.50 4.76
C SER A 95 7.71 -12.11 6.19
N PRO A 96 7.64 -13.04 7.16
CA PRO A 96 8.12 -12.81 8.52
C PRO A 96 9.65 -12.87 8.56
N GLU A 97 10.27 -11.71 8.77
CA GLU A 97 11.72 -11.56 8.88
C GLU A 97 12.22 -11.73 10.31
N ILE A 98 13.53 -11.79 10.50
CA ILE A 98 14.16 -11.94 11.83
C ILE A 98 13.84 -10.76 12.73
N ASP A 99 13.91 -9.53 12.20
CA ASP A 99 13.71 -8.28 12.93
C ASP A 99 12.46 -7.50 12.46
N GLY A 100 11.63 -8.09 11.58
CA GLY A 100 10.51 -7.38 11.00
C GLY A 100 9.58 -8.20 10.13
N CYS A 101 8.94 -7.51 9.19
CA CYS A 101 7.98 -8.08 8.26
C CYS A 101 8.06 -7.34 6.92
N THR A 102 8.08 -8.06 5.81
CA THR A 102 7.96 -7.47 4.48
C THR A 102 6.58 -7.66 3.89
N THR A 103 6.18 -6.71 3.06
CA THR A 103 5.11 -6.89 2.08
C THR A 103 5.67 -6.57 0.71
N ASP A 104 5.47 -7.48 -0.25
CA ASP A 104 6.14 -7.46 -1.55
C ASP A 104 5.12 -7.54 -2.69
N VAL A 105 5.35 -6.77 -3.76
CA VAL A 105 4.57 -6.87 -5.01
C VAL A 105 5.42 -6.53 -6.23
N MET A 106 5.24 -7.29 -7.31
CA MET A 106 5.84 -6.97 -8.61
C MET A 106 5.07 -5.81 -9.23
N VAL A 107 5.67 -4.62 -9.29
CA VAL A 107 4.96 -3.38 -9.66
C VAL A 107 4.74 -3.21 -11.15
N GLN A 108 5.48 -3.93 -12.01
CA GLN A 108 5.17 -3.99 -13.44
C GLN A 108 4.76 -5.40 -13.83
N ASN A 109 3.65 -5.51 -14.56
CA ASN A 109 3.27 -6.77 -15.16
C ASN A 109 4.19 -7.09 -16.34
N GLU A 110 4.97 -8.17 -16.24
CA GLU A 110 5.94 -8.58 -17.27
C GLU A 110 5.32 -8.72 -18.67
N THR A 111 4.10 -9.24 -18.78
CA THR A 111 3.46 -9.51 -20.08
C THR A 111 2.93 -8.24 -20.76
N THR A 112 2.39 -7.30 -19.99
CA THR A 112 1.70 -6.12 -20.53
C THR A 112 2.54 -4.84 -20.44
N GLY A 113 3.62 -4.85 -19.67
CA GLY A 113 4.41 -3.67 -19.34
C GLY A 113 3.68 -2.64 -18.48
N LYS A 114 2.44 -2.92 -18.05
CA LYS A 114 1.64 -1.98 -17.27
C LYS A 114 2.13 -1.94 -15.83
N LEU A 115 2.37 -0.72 -15.34
CA LEU A 115 2.68 -0.44 -13.95
C LEU A 115 1.42 -0.48 -13.07
N LEU A 116 1.53 -1.05 -11.88
CA LEU A 116 0.48 -1.10 -10.87
C LEU A 116 0.36 0.23 -10.14
N PHE A 117 1.51 0.83 -9.81
CA PHE A 117 1.69 2.15 -9.23
C PHE A 117 3.17 2.52 -9.31
N SER A 118 3.45 3.82 -9.35
CA SER A 118 4.77 4.42 -9.37
C SER A 118 5.32 4.64 -7.97
N TYR A 119 6.63 4.93 -7.90
CA TYR A 119 7.29 5.35 -6.68
C TYR A 119 6.59 6.55 -6.03
N ASP A 120 6.26 7.58 -6.82
CA ASP A 120 5.65 8.80 -6.29
C ASP A 120 4.24 8.54 -5.76
N GLU A 121 3.48 7.65 -6.40
CA GLU A 121 2.14 7.24 -5.95
C GLU A 121 2.19 6.51 -4.61
N VAL A 122 3.11 5.55 -4.42
CA VAL A 122 3.23 4.86 -3.13
C VAL A 122 3.74 5.80 -2.04
N ASN A 123 4.67 6.71 -2.35
CA ASN A 123 5.14 7.73 -1.40
C ASN A 123 4.00 8.63 -0.94
N ALA A 124 3.23 9.17 -1.89
CA ALA A 124 2.09 10.03 -1.58
C ALA A 124 1.03 9.28 -0.77
N ALA A 125 0.77 8.02 -1.11
CA ALA A 125 -0.19 7.21 -0.38
C ALA A 125 0.27 6.94 1.06
N LEU A 126 1.53 6.58 1.30
CA LEU A 126 2.07 6.42 2.67
C LEU A 126 1.91 7.70 3.48
N ILE A 127 2.25 8.86 2.92
CA ILE A 127 2.06 10.15 3.60
C ILE A 127 0.59 10.40 3.93
N ASN A 128 -0.32 10.12 2.99
CA ASN A 128 -1.77 10.25 3.20
C ASN A 128 -2.31 9.28 4.26
N HIS A 129 -1.65 8.14 4.45
CA HIS A 129 -1.94 7.17 5.51
C HIS A 129 -1.29 7.53 6.86
N GLY A 130 -0.64 8.70 6.97
CA GLY A 130 -0.10 9.21 8.23
C GLY A 130 1.36 8.84 8.49
N TYR A 131 2.06 8.25 7.52
CA TYR A 131 3.49 7.96 7.65
C TYR A 131 4.29 9.27 7.61
N ARG A 132 5.30 9.35 8.47
CA ARG A 132 6.22 10.49 8.55
C ARG A 132 7.55 10.12 7.93
N VAL A 133 8.01 10.89 6.96
CA VAL A 133 9.32 10.68 6.32
C VAL A 133 10.45 10.85 7.34
N LEU A 134 11.40 9.92 7.34
CA LEU A 134 12.62 9.97 8.13
C LEU A 134 13.83 10.11 7.19
N GLY A 135 14.58 11.20 7.33
CA GLY A 135 15.78 11.44 6.55
C GLY A 135 15.51 11.73 5.06
N ALA A 136 16.57 11.63 4.26
CA ALA A 136 16.52 11.81 2.82
C ALA A 136 16.25 10.48 2.09
N GLU A 137 15.71 10.58 0.88
CA GLU A 137 15.68 9.45 -0.06
C GLU A 137 17.11 9.02 -0.40
N THR A 138 17.33 7.71 -0.50
CA THR A 138 18.61 7.12 -0.92
C THR A 138 18.44 6.25 -2.14
N THR A 139 19.55 5.89 -2.76
CA THR A 139 19.59 4.93 -3.86
C THR A 139 20.72 3.95 -3.62
N ARG A 140 20.46 2.67 -3.87
CA ARG A 140 21.45 1.61 -3.80
C ARG A 140 21.40 0.71 -5.02
N LYS A 141 22.51 0.04 -5.29
CA LYS A 141 22.59 -1.06 -6.26
C LYS A 141 22.47 -2.38 -5.51
N ASP A 142 21.70 -3.30 -6.06
CA ASP A 142 21.50 -4.64 -5.52
C ASP A 142 21.60 -5.69 -6.64
N ILE A 143 21.81 -6.95 -6.28
CA ILE A 143 21.89 -8.07 -7.22
C ILE A 143 20.64 -8.93 -7.10
N GLY A 144 19.87 -8.99 -8.18
CA GLY A 144 18.65 -9.78 -8.24
C GLY A 144 18.87 -11.28 -8.27
N ALA A 145 17.76 -12.02 -8.13
CA ALA A 145 17.75 -13.48 -8.26
C ALA A 145 18.26 -13.95 -9.64
N ASN A 146 18.13 -13.13 -10.67
CA ASN A 146 18.67 -13.37 -12.01
C ASN A 146 20.16 -13.00 -12.18
N ARG A 147 20.85 -12.67 -11.07
CA ARG A 147 22.26 -12.21 -11.02
C ARG A 147 22.56 -10.94 -11.77
N GLN A 148 21.55 -10.12 -12.00
CA GLN A 148 21.72 -8.85 -12.66
C GLN A 148 21.47 -7.72 -11.67
N GLU A 149 22.12 -6.59 -11.92
CA GLU A 149 22.01 -5.41 -11.09
C GLU A 149 20.60 -4.79 -11.20
N VAL A 150 20.14 -4.24 -10.09
CA VAL A 150 18.95 -3.38 -9.98
C VAL A 150 19.30 -2.14 -9.18
N THR A 151 18.68 -1.03 -9.54
CA THR A 151 18.74 0.24 -8.84
C THR A 151 17.50 0.38 -7.96
N ILE A 152 17.69 0.38 -6.65
CA ILE A 152 16.61 0.55 -5.67
C ILE A 152 16.60 1.99 -5.17
N ARG A 153 15.44 2.66 -5.30
CA ARG A 153 15.15 3.92 -4.59
C ARG A 153 14.53 3.59 -3.25
N GLU A 154 15.10 4.14 -2.19
CA GLU A 154 14.72 3.84 -0.83
C GLU A 154 14.17 5.08 -0.14
N ARG A 155 13.11 4.91 0.64
CA ARG A 155 12.69 5.94 1.59
C ARG A 155 12.28 5.32 2.91
N THR A 156 12.76 5.95 3.97
CA THR A 156 12.44 5.54 5.33
C THR A 156 11.30 6.39 5.88
N PHE A 157 10.38 5.74 6.57
CA PHE A 157 9.23 6.33 7.22
C PHE A 157 9.11 5.87 8.67
N MET A 158 8.40 6.63 9.47
CA MET A 158 7.78 6.19 10.71
C MET A 158 6.30 5.97 10.45
N SER A 159 5.80 4.77 10.67
CA SER A 159 4.38 4.44 10.52
C SER A 159 3.53 5.11 11.61
N PRO A 160 2.20 5.20 11.43
CA PRO A 160 1.29 5.64 12.49
C PRO A 160 1.37 4.80 13.77
N ALA A 161 1.79 3.54 13.66
CA ALA A 161 2.04 2.64 14.79
C ALA A 161 3.38 2.90 15.50
N GLY A 162 4.23 3.80 14.97
CA GLY A 162 5.54 4.14 15.53
C GLY A 162 6.68 3.23 15.08
N GLU A 163 6.44 2.37 14.09
CA GLU A 163 7.45 1.46 13.55
C GLU A 163 8.27 2.14 12.46
N VAL A 164 9.55 1.78 12.33
CA VAL A 164 10.37 2.24 11.19
C VAL A 164 10.04 1.36 10.00
N THR A 165 9.60 1.98 8.91
CA THR A 165 9.22 1.31 7.67
C THR A 165 10.06 1.80 6.50
N ASN A 166 10.71 0.89 5.80
CA ASN A 166 11.49 1.16 4.60
C ASN A 166 10.68 0.79 3.35
N LEU A 167 10.54 1.74 2.43
CA LEU A 167 10.07 1.49 1.07
C LEU A 167 11.27 1.29 0.16
N ASP A 168 11.36 0.12 -0.45
CA ASP A 168 12.33 -0.21 -1.49
C ASP A 168 11.59 -0.34 -2.82
N TYR A 169 11.95 0.49 -3.80
CA TYR A 169 11.31 0.51 -5.11
C TYR A 169 12.34 0.34 -6.24
N PRO A 170 12.15 -0.64 -7.15
CA PRO A 170 13.04 -0.84 -8.29
C PRO A 170 12.84 0.27 -9.33
N SER A 171 13.86 1.11 -9.51
CA SER A 171 13.85 2.22 -10.47
C SER A 171 14.08 1.76 -11.90
N ASP A 172 14.78 0.65 -12.05
CA ASP A 172 14.91 -0.10 -13.28
C ASP A 172 14.33 -1.50 -13.06
N ARG A 173 13.86 -2.11 -14.16
CA ARG A 173 13.39 -3.51 -14.18
C ARG A 173 12.24 -3.83 -13.20
N PRO A 174 11.20 -2.98 -13.10
CA PRO A 174 10.10 -3.19 -12.15
C PRO A 174 9.23 -4.43 -12.44
N ASP A 175 9.50 -5.15 -13.54
CA ASP A 175 8.89 -6.42 -13.93
C ASP A 175 9.66 -7.65 -13.43
N LYS A 176 10.88 -7.45 -12.90
CA LYS A 176 11.77 -8.51 -12.40
C LYS A 176 12.07 -8.41 -10.91
N TYR A 177 11.78 -7.27 -10.30
CA TYR A 177 12.08 -6.98 -8.91
C TYR A 177 10.85 -6.45 -8.20
N TYR A 178 10.68 -6.89 -6.96
CA TYR A 178 9.56 -6.50 -6.12
C TYR A 178 9.77 -5.08 -5.59
N THR A 179 8.66 -4.35 -5.46
CA THR A 179 8.57 -3.24 -4.50
C THR A 179 8.27 -3.83 -3.14
N THR A 180 8.98 -3.36 -2.12
CA THR A 180 8.92 -3.90 -0.77
C THR A 180 8.63 -2.80 0.22
N LEU A 181 7.71 -3.07 1.15
CA LEU A 181 7.61 -2.34 2.41
C LEU A 181 8.11 -3.25 3.52
N PHE A 182 9.19 -2.85 4.18
CA PHE A 182 9.75 -3.53 5.33
C PHE A 182 9.43 -2.76 6.61
N ALA A 183 8.67 -3.34 7.53
CA ALA A 183 8.43 -2.78 8.85
C ALA A 183 9.33 -3.47 9.88
N LYS A 184 10.14 -2.70 10.60
CA LYS A 184 10.94 -3.19 11.72
C LYS A 184 10.05 -3.39 12.94
N LYS A 185 9.80 -4.64 13.31
CA LYS A 185 8.85 -5.01 14.37
C LYS A 185 9.49 -5.70 15.56
N PHE A 186 10.35 -6.68 15.29
CA PHE A 186 10.79 -7.60 16.33
C PHE A 186 12.08 -7.06 16.95
N PRO A 187 12.17 -7.03 18.28
CA PRO A 187 13.45 -6.71 18.91
C PRO A 187 14.48 -7.71 18.39
N ALA A 188 15.63 -7.21 17.94
CA ALA A 188 16.73 -8.07 17.56
C ALA A 188 16.97 -9.04 18.72
N THR A 189 16.76 -10.34 18.49
CA THR A 189 17.13 -11.36 19.46
C THR A 189 18.59 -11.09 19.80
N GLY A 190 18.88 -10.83 21.08
CA GLY A 190 20.17 -10.30 21.52
C GLY A 190 21.35 -11.00 20.84
N ALA A 191 22.41 -10.23 20.58
CA ALA A 191 23.67 -10.74 20.07
C ALA A 191 23.99 -12.10 20.72
N PRO A 192 24.44 -13.12 19.96
CA PRO A 192 24.76 -14.40 20.54
C PRO A 192 25.67 -14.16 21.73
N ALA A 193 25.26 -14.65 22.90
CA ALA A 193 26.09 -14.60 24.09
C ALA A 193 27.47 -15.10 23.67
N SER A 194 28.46 -14.22 23.78
CA SER A 194 29.85 -14.55 23.50
C SER A 194 30.16 -15.83 24.27
N LEU A 195 30.41 -16.91 23.52
CA LEU A 195 30.95 -18.13 24.08
C LEU A 195 32.32 -17.77 24.65
N SER A 196 32.35 -17.40 25.92
CA SER A 196 33.58 -17.42 26.70
C SER A 196 34.01 -18.88 26.80
N LEU A 197 34.91 -19.27 25.91
CA LEU A 197 35.76 -20.43 26.11
C LEU A 197 36.56 -20.18 27.40
N LYS A 198 36.26 -20.97 28.43
CA LYS A 198 37.19 -21.26 29.53
C LYS A 198 38.01 -22.48 29.15
#